data_AF-A0A838REP4-F1
#
_entry.id   AF-A0A838REP4-F1
#
_cell.length_a   1.000
_cell.length_b   1.000
_cell.length_c   1.000
_cell.angle_alpha   90.00
_cell.angle_beta   90.00
_cell.angle_gamma   90.00
#
_symmetry.space_group_name_H-M   'P 1'
#
loop_
_entity.id
_entity.type
_entity.pdbx_description
1 polymer ?
#
loop_
_entity_poly.entity_id
_entity_poly.type
_entity_poly.pdbx_seq_one_letter_code
_entity_poly.pdbx_strand_id
1 'polypeptide(L)'
;MFPPVATISSPSRPVAGASQHFVTEALRLEELLAKHGAAVRVGRAILSPQSIRFPLQLGLGTTARRLLNLSREIAREAGYPRCRLLREGRLFFFEVPRDEGVSLRYGDLLELNGPPPSNGTLLGMMEGGLSMTLSMTHPALCHLLLLGESGVGKSELLRVMALSLALHHPARHWRLALLDSRPESSLALLRHLMHCWTWSERPEHAAGWLVRLLTEMRARERGTRPGARVLALVDDAEQVLEAGGGTIRTVLRALLERGPAVGIHLAMACREATSLDDLMPLFPVRLVGEGRHLPGRFCVHSEEGTAPLIAARLEEHEVVRAISQLRRGRTRVVARLPEGDVS
;
A
#
# COMPACT_ATOMS: atom_id res chain seq x y z
N MET A 1 -28.00 -6.77 6.12
CA MET A 1 -27.74 -5.71 5.12
C MET A 1 -26.88 -4.66 5.84
N PHE A 2 -25.55 -4.82 5.74
CA PHE A 2 -24.53 -4.00 6.42
C PHE A 2 -23.74 -3.24 5.35
N PRO A 3 -23.13 -2.07 5.65
CA PRO A 3 -22.53 -1.23 4.62
C PRO A 3 -21.27 -1.90 4.04
N PRO A 4 -20.96 -1.65 2.76
CA PRO A 4 -19.79 -2.20 2.07
C PRO A 4 -18.48 -1.61 2.62
N VAL A 5 -17.37 -2.30 2.35
CA VAL A 5 -16.02 -1.84 2.68
C VAL A 5 -15.76 -0.47 2.02
N ALA A 6 -15.10 0.42 2.79
CA ALA A 6 -14.77 1.81 2.49
C ALA A 6 -15.96 2.80 2.50
N THR A 7 -16.05 3.63 3.54
CA THR A 7 -16.78 4.90 3.48
C THR A 7 -16.05 5.85 2.53
N ILE A 8 -16.55 5.89 1.30
CA ILE A 8 -16.12 6.73 0.18
C ILE A 8 -16.39 8.19 0.56
N SER A 9 -15.35 9.01 0.61
CA SER A 9 -15.47 10.48 0.64
C SER A 9 -14.69 11.04 -0.54
N SER A 10 -15.38 11.79 -1.41
CA SER A 10 -14.87 12.26 -2.70
C SER A 10 -13.94 13.47 -2.56
N PRO A 11 -12.79 13.54 -3.25
CA PRO A 11 -12.08 14.79 -3.42
C PRO A 11 -12.58 15.56 -4.65
N SER A 12 -12.58 16.88 -4.51
CA SER A 12 -13.01 17.86 -5.50
C SER A 12 -11.83 18.51 -6.23
N ARG A 13 -11.98 18.59 -7.56
CA ARG A 13 -11.31 19.43 -8.59
C ARG A 13 -10.09 18.86 -9.35
N PRO A 14 -10.11 18.90 -10.71
CA PRO A 14 -8.96 18.62 -11.56
C PRO A 14 -7.99 19.82 -11.66
N VAL A 15 -6.69 19.53 -11.78
CA VAL A 15 -5.59 20.51 -11.93
C VAL A 15 -5.48 20.97 -13.40
N ALA A 16 -5.48 22.29 -13.62
CA ALA A 16 -5.38 22.92 -14.95
C ALA A 16 -3.91 23.25 -15.30
N GLY A 17 -3.45 22.86 -16.50
CA GLY A 17 -2.10 23.14 -17.02
C GLY A 17 -1.56 22.11 -18.03
N ALA A 18 -2.15 20.91 -18.06
CA ALA A 18 -1.58 19.74 -18.74
C ALA A 18 -1.98 19.53 -20.22
N SER A 19 -2.74 20.44 -20.85
CA SER A 19 -3.57 20.07 -22.01
C SER A 19 -2.84 19.93 -23.36
N GLN A 20 -1.71 20.60 -23.61
CA GLN A 20 -1.04 20.56 -24.94
C GLN A 20 -0.06 19.40 -25.11
N HIS A 21 0.76 19.09 -24.09
CA HIS A 21 1.73 17.99 -24.13
C HIS A 21 1.08 16.65 -24.47
N PHE A 22 -0.02 16.31 -23.77
CA PHE A 22 -0.70 15.03 -23.94
C PHE A 22 -1.45 14.88 -25.27
N VAL A 23 -1.72 15.98 -25.98
CA VAL A 23 -2.27 15.92 -27.34
C VAL A 23 -1.18 15.49 -28.32
N THR A 24 0.02 16.09 -28.23
CA THR A 24 1.18 15.68 -29.03
C THR A 24 1.57 14.23 -28.75
N GLU A 25 1.50 13.81 -27.49
CA GLU A 25 1.83 12.46 -27.07
C GLU A 25 0.82 11.42 -27.57
N ALA A 26 -0.47 11.76 -27.57
CA ALA A 26 -1.52 10.91 -28.15
C ALA A 26 -1.32 10.70 -29.66
N LEU A 27 -0.98 11.75 -30.41
CA LEU A 27 -0.68 11.66 -31.84
C LEU A 27 0.55 10.79 -32.11
N ARG A 28 1.62 10.97 -31.33
CA ARG A 28 2.82 10.13 -31.42
C ARG A 28 2.52 8.65 -31.15
N LEU A 29 1.67 8.37 -30.17
CA LEU A 29 1.24 7.00 -29.85
C LEU A 29 0.41 6.39 -30.99
N GLU A 30 -0.46 7.17 -31.64
CA GLU A 30 -1.23 6.76 -32.81
C GLU A 30 -0.33 6.38 -33.99
N GLU A 31 0.63 7.25 -34.34
CA GLU A 31 1.61 7.00 -35.40
C GLU A 31 2.45 5.75 -35.11
N LEU A 32 2.90 5.61 -33.85
CA LEU A 32 3.71 4.48 -33.42
C LEU A 32 2.93 3.16 -33.55
N LEU A 33 1.65 3.14 -33.20
CA LEU A 33 0.79 1.97 -33.34
C LEU A 33 0.53 1.63 -34.80
N ALA A 34 0.29 2.64 -35.64
CA ALA A 34 0.13 2.46 -37.07
C ALA A 34 1.39 1.86 -37.71
N LYS A 35 2.59 2.31 -37.31
CA LYS A 35 3.88 1.76 -37.74
C LYS A 35 4.03 0.27 -37.42
N HIS A 36 3.45 -0.20 -36.31
CA HIS A 36 3.44 -1.62 -35.93
C HIS A 36 2.21 -2.39 -36.48
N GLY A 37 1.49 -1.79 -37.44
CA GLY A 37 0.36 -2.39 -38.14
C GLY A 37 -0.91 -2.48 -37.29
N ALA A 38 -1.05 -1.69 -36.23
CA ALA A 38 -2.27 -1.54 -35.46
C ALA A 38 -2.92 -0.19 -35.80
N ALA A 39 -3.90 -0.21 -36.71
CA ALA A 39 -4.73 0.95 -36.99
C ALA A 39 -5.64 1.23 -35.78
N VAL A 40 -5.39 2.32 -35.08
CA VAL A 40 -6.21 2.81 -33.97
C VAL A 40 -6.33 4.32 -34.08
N ARG A 41 -7.37 4.89 -33.48
CA ARG A 41 -7.37 6.31 -33.11
C ARG A 41 -7.16 6.47 -31.62
N VAL A 42 -6.29 7.40 -31.24
CA VAL A 42 -5.98 7.71 -29.85
C VAL A 42 -6.74 8.97 -29.43
N GLY A 43 -7.62 8.82 -28.45
CA GLY A 43 -8.40 9.91 -27.89
C GLY A 43 -7.59 10.81 -26.95
N ARG A 44 -8.24 11.85 -26.44
CA ARG A 44 -7.64 12.76 -25.46
C ARG A 44 -7.24 11.99 -24.19
N ALA A 45 -6.01 12.21 -23.74
CA ALA A 45 -5.50 11.63 -22.51
C ALA A 45 -6.36 12.00 -21.29
N ILE A 46 -6.67 10.99 -20.48
CA ILE A 46 -7.33 11.12 -19.19
C ILE A 46 -6.24 11.01 -18.13
N LEU A 47 -6.08 12.08 -17.34
CA LEU A 47 -5.04 12.15 -16.31
C LEU A 47 -5.60 11.69 -14.97
N SER A 48 -4.99 10.64 -14.44
CA SER A 48 -5.15 10.21 -13.07
C SER A 48 -3.89 10.57 -12.26
N PRO A 49 -3.95 10.53 -10.92
CA PRO A 49 -2.75 10.64 -10.09
C PRO A 49 -1.69 9.58 -10.44
N GLN A 50 -2.12 8.38 -10.85
CA GLN A 50 -1.24 7.24 -11.07
C GLN A 50 -0.84 7.04 -12.53
N SER A 51 -1.75 7.34 -13.44
CA SER A 51 -1.57 6.94 -14.83
C SER A 51 -2.16 7.97 -15.77
N ILE A 52 -1.67 7.92 -16.99
CA ILE A 52 -2.26 8.57 -18.14
C ILE A 52 -2.97 7.46 -18.91
N ARG A 53 -4.28 7.60 -19.08
CA ARG A 53 -5.07 6.68 -19.89
C ARG A 53 -5.35 7.32 -21.23
N PHE A 54 -4.90 6.68 -22.30
CA PHE A 54 -5.17 7.07 -23.67
C PHE A 54 -6.32 6.20 -24.21
N PRO A 55 -7.54 6.76 -24.39
CA PRO A 55 -8.64 6.01 -24.98
C PRO A 55 -8.28 5.57 -26.40
N LEU A 56 -8.64 4.35 -26.76
CA LEU A 56 -8.34 3.74 -28.06
C LEU A 56 -9.63 3.37 -28.76
N GLN A 57 -9.76 3.83 -30.00
CA GLN A 57 -10.78 3.37 -30.92
C GLN A 57 -10.12 2.47 -31.96
N LEU A 58 -10.50 1.18 -31.98
CA LEU A 58 -9.89 0.20 -32.88
C LEU A 58 -10.35 0.43 -34.33
N GLY A 59 -9.39 0.51 -35.24
CA GLY A 59 -9.65 0.50 -36.68
C GLY A 59 -9.91 -0.92 -37.21
N LEU A 60 -10.32 -0.99 -38.48
CA LEU A 60 -10.57 -2.26 -39.16
C LEU A 60 -9.32 -3.14 -39.16
N GLY A 61 -9.48 -4.42 -38.79
CA GLY A 61 -8.38 -5.39 -38.72
C GLY A 61 -7.54 -5.34 -37.44
N THR A 62 -7.73 -4.34 -36.56
CA THR A 62 -7.06 -4.27 -35.27
C THR A 62 -7.88 -4.99 -34.20
N THR A 63 -7.28 -5.99 -33.55
CA THR A 63 -7.90 -6.72 -32.44
C THR A 63 -7.25 -6.35 -31.11
N ALA A 64 -7.99 -6.51 -30.01
CA ALA A 64 -7.45 -6.31 -28.65
C ALA A 64 -6.23 -7.19 -28.36
N ARG A 65 -6.24 -8.45 -28.85
CA ARG A 65 -5.10 -9.38 -28.72
C ARG A 65 -3.85 -8.84 -29.41
N ARG A 66 -4.00 -8.20 -30.57
CA ARG A 66 -2.88 -7.56 -31.28
C ARG A 66 -2.29 -6.41 -30.46
N LEU A 67 -3.14 -5.54 -29.92
CA LEU A 67 -2.68 -4.44 -29.06
C LEU A 67 -1.98 -4.93 -27.78
N LEU A 68 -2.50 -5.99 -27.15
CA LEU A 68 -1.85 -6.64 -26.01
C LEU A 68 -0.44 -7.13 -26.36
N ASN A 69 -0.28 -7.79 -27.51
CA ASN A 69 1.02 -8.28 -27.96
C ASN A 69 2.01 -7.14 -28.27
N LEU A 70 1.54 -6.01 -28.78
CA LEU A 70 2.36 -4.84 -29.11
C LEU A 70 2.69 -3.97 -27.88
N SER A 71 1.93 -4.07 -26.79
CA SER A 71 2.03 -3.17 -25.62
C SER A 71 3.45 -2.97 -25.08
N ARG A 72 4.26 -4.05 -25.01
CA ARG A 72 5.65 -4.00 -24.54
C ARG A 72 6.58 -3.26 -25.50
N GLU A 73 6.44 -3.50 -26.80
CA GLU A 73 7.27 -2.86 -27.83
C GLU A 73 6.93 -1.37 -27.95
N ILE A 74 5.64 -1.06 -27.96
CA ILE A 74 5.12 0.30 -27.98
C ILE A 74 5.58 1.09 -26.76
N ALA A 75 5.53 0.51 -25.55
CA ALA A 75 6.04 1.16 -24.35
C ALA A 75 7.52 1.54 -24.52
N ARG A 76 8.34 0.61 -24.97
CA ARG A 76 9.78 0.81 -25.15
C ARG A 76 10.10 1.91 -26.17
N GLU A 77 9.44 1.92 -27.32
CA GLU A 77 9.70 2.92 -28.38
C GLU A 77 9.09 4.29 -28.06
N ALA A 78 7.96 4.33 -27.34
CA ALA A 78 7.37 5.57 -26.84
C ALA A 78 8.18 6.20 -25.69
N GLY A 79 9.10 5.45 -25.06
CA GLY A 79 9.89 5.90 -23.91
C GLY A 79 9.19 5.71 -22.57
N TYR A 80 8.10 4.95 -22.53
CA TYR A 80 7.39 4.63 -21.30
C TYR A 80 7.98 3.40 -20.61
N PRO A 81 8.00 3.34 -19.26
CA PRO A 81 8.54 2.17 -18.57
C PRO A 81 7.68 0.92 -18.80
N ARG A 82 6.36 1.09 -19.01
CA ARG A 82 5.42 0.03 -19.39
C ARG A 82 4.10 0.62 -19.90
N CYS A 83 3.36 -0.14 -20.70
CA CYS A 83 1.99 0.16 -21.11
C CYS A 83 1.07 -1.02 -20.78
N ARG A 84 -0.10 -0.78 -20.22
CA ARG A 84 -1.15 -1.79 -20.00
C ARG A 84 -2.33 -1.50 -20.93
N LEU A 85 -2.87 -2.53 -21.58
CA LEU A 85 -4.14 -2.43 -22.29
C LEU A 85 -5.28 -2.73 -21.32
N LEU A 86 -6.09 -1.72 -21.01
CA LEU A 86 -7.30 -1.86 -20.19
C LEU A 86 -8.55 -1.88 -21.07
N ARG A 87 -9.62 -2.48 -20.55
CA ARG A 87 -10.94 -2.49 -21.19
C ARG A 87 -12.00 -2.10 -20.17
N GLU A 88 -12.72 -1.01 -20.43
CA GLU A 88 -13.88 -0.60 -19.65
C GLU A 88 -15.11 -0.58 -20.57
N GLY A 89 -15.98 -1.57 -20.40
CA GLY A 89 -17.13 -1.78 -21.29
C GLY A 89 -16.71 -2.02 -22.75
N ARG A 90 -17.03 -1.06 -23.62
CA ARG A 90 -16.72 -1.10 -25.07
C ARG A 90 -15.47 -0.31 -25.45
N LEU A 91 -14.86 0.40 -24.50
CA LEU A 91 -13.70 1.24 -24.75
C LEU A 91 -12.43 0.49 -24.33
N PHE A 92 -11.37 0.69 -25.12
CA PHE A 92 -10.02 0.24 -24.79
C PHE A 92 -9.19 1.45 -24.36
N PHE A 93 -8.23 1.24 -23.48
CA PHE A 93 -7.31 2.28 -23.05
C PHE A 93 -5.89 1.74 -23.06
N PHE A 94 -4.93 2.55 -23.53
CA PHE A 94 -3.55 2.37 -23.11
C PHE A 94 -3.31 3.16 -21.84
N GLU A 95 -3.04 2.44 -20.77
CA GLU A 95 -2.61 3.00 -19.50
C GLU A 95 -1.10 3.02 -19.42
N VAL A 96 -0.57 4.21 -19.20
CA VAL A 96 0.85 4.49 -19.03
C VAL A 96 1.05 5.08 -17.63
N PRO A 97 2.01 4.58 -16.83
CA PRO A 97 2.34 5.21 -15.56
C PRO A 97 2.93 6.60 -15.80
N ARG A 98 2.55 7.60 -14.98
CA ARG A 98 3.25 8.89 -15.00
C ARG A 98 4.70 8.75 -14.55
N ASP A 99 5.63 9.38 -15.27
CA ASP A 99 7.08 9.43 -14.99
C ASP A 99 7.39 10.11 -13.65
N GLU A 100 6.61 11.12 -13.28
CA GLU A 100 6.58 11.61 -11.92
C GLU A 100 5.78 10.61 -11.09
N GLY A 101 6.49 9.73 -10.38
CA GLY A 101 5.90 8.97 -9.29
C GLY A 101 5.25 9.98 -8.35
N VAL A 102 3.92 10.11 -8.42
CA VAL A 102 3.17 10.99 -7.52
C VAL A 102 3.48 10.52 -6.10
N SER A 103 4.38 11.26 -5.48
CA SER A 103 4.80 11.02 -4.13
C SER A 103 3.70 11.56 -3.23
N LEU A 104 2.86 10.68 -2.72
CA LEU A 104 1.84 11.04 -1.77
C LEU A 104 2.44 11.08 -0.35
N ARG A 105 2.74 12.26 0.20
CA ARG A 105 3.14 12.33 1.61
C ARG A 105 1.95 12.03 2.50
N TYR A 106 2.21 11.43 3.66
CA TYR A 106 1.17 11.11 4.64
C TYR A 106 0.44 12.37 5.12
N GLY A 107 1.15 13.48 5.32
CA GLY A 107 0.56 14.78 5.66
C GLY A 107 -0.44 15.26 4.61
N ASP A 108 -0.05 15.25 3.33
CA ASP A 108 -0.92 15.66 2.21
C ASP A 108 -2.18 14.77 2.15
N LEU A 109 -2.03 13.46 2.36
CA LEU A 109 -3.17 12.52 2.38
C LEU A 109 -4.15 12.82 3.51
N LEU A 110 -3.64 13.15 4.71
CA LEU A 110 -4.47 13.57 5.84
C LEU A 110 -5.17 14.91 5.59
N GLU A 111 -4.51 15.86 4.94
CA GLU A 111 -5.12 17.15 4.60
C GLU A 111 -6.26 17.00 3.58
N LEU A 112 -6.09 16.09 2.61
CA LEU A 112 -7.07 15.84 1.55
C LEU A 112 -8.29 15.05 2.02
N ASN A 113 -8.08 14.01 2.85
CA ASN A 113 -9.13 13.03 3.17
C ASN A 113 -9.46 12.95 4.67
N GLY A 114 -8.74 13.67 5.53
CA GLY A 114 -8.89 13.60 6.97
C GLY A 114 -8.25 12.34 7.60
N PRO A 115 -8.42 12.16 8.93
CA PRO A 115 -7.90 11.00 9.63
C PRO A 115 -8.61 9.70 9.20
N PRO A 116 -7.97 8.53 9.37
CA PRO A 116 -8.64 7.25 9.16
C PRO A 116 -9.83 7.08 10.13
N PRO A 117 -10.77 6.17 9.81
CA PRO A 117 -11.81 5.75 10.74
C PRO A 117 -11.25 5.34 12.10
N SER A 118 -12.07 5.45 13.15
CA SER A 118 -11.69 5.16 14.55
C SER A 118 -11.21 3.73 14.82
N ASN A 119 -11.34 2.83 13.85
CA ASN A 119 -10.89 1.45 13.88
C ASN A 119 -9.88 1.12 12.77
N GLY A 120 -9.34 2.12 12.07
CA GLY A 120 -8.54 1.92 10.87
C GLY A 120 -7.18 2.62 10.91
N THR A 121 -6.34 2.23 9.96
CA THR A 121 -5.05 2.87 9.66
C THR A 121 -5.04 3.29 8.19
N LEU A 122 -4.45 4.45 7.90
CA LEU A 122 -4.42 5.05 6.57
C LEU A 122 -3.17 4.58 5.83
N LEU A 123 -3.34 4.07 4.60
CA LEU A 123 -2.25 3.47 3.83
C LEU A 123 -1.87 4.28 2.59
N GLY A 124 -2.83 4.93 1.94
CA GLY A 124 -2.58 5.58 0.67
C GLY A 124 -3.85 6.08 0.00
N MET A 125 -3.77 6.28 -1.31
CA MET A 125 -4.84 6.79 -2.15
C MET A 125 -5.10 5.87 -3.35
N MET A 126 -6.34 5.47 -3.51
CA MET A 126 -6.86 4.70 -4.63
C MET A 126 -7.17 5.60 -5.82
N GLU A 127 -7.52 4.99 -6.94
CA GLU A 127 -8.15 5.72 -8.05
C GLU A 127 -9.42 6.47 -7.61
N GLY A 128 -9.67 7.61 -8.25
CA GLY A 128 -10.73 8.55 -7.84
C GLY A 128 -10.37 9.43 -6.64
N GLY A 129 -9.14 9.30 -6.09
CA GLY A 129 -8.63 10.14 -5.01
C GLY A 129 -9.08 9.72 -3.61
N LEU A 130 -9.71 8.55 -3.51
CA LEU A 130 -10.21 7.99 -2.26
C LEU A 130 -9.06 7.45 -1.40
N SER A 131 -9.09 7.70 -0.09
CA SER A 131 -8.14 7.07 0.82
C SER A 131 -8.35 5.56 0.95
N MET A 132 -7.26 4.80 0.86
CA MET A 132 -7.23 3.41 1.30
C MET A 132 -6.94 3.34 2.79
N THR A 133 -7.85 2.72 3.54
CA THR A 133 -7.67 2.43 4.96
C THR A 133 -7.82 0.95 5.23
N LEU A 134 -6.98 0.39 6.11
CA LEU A 134 -7.13 -0.98 6.58
C LEU A 134 -7.92 -0.99 7.90
N SER A 135 -8.97 -1.81 7.99
CA SER A 135 -9.74 -1.98 9.22
C SER A 135 -8.99 -2.89 10.19
N MET A 136 -8.61 -2.32 11.32
CA MET A 136 -7.85 -2.99 12.37
C MET A 136 -8.74 -3.78 13.34
N THR A 137 -10.06 -3.60 13.27
CA THR A 137 -10.99 -4.31 14.16
C THR A 137 -11.83 -5.37 13.47
N HIS A 138 -11.84 -5.40 12.14
CA HIS A 138 -12.62 -6.36 11.37
C HIS A 138 -11.78 -7.62 11.12
N PRO A 139 -12.16 -8.80 11.63
CA PRO A 139 -11.33 -10.01 11.52
C PRO A 139 -10.94 -10.36 10.08
N ALA A 140 -11.86 -10.18 9.14
CA ALA A 140 -11.61 -10.46 7.72
C ALA A 140 -10.80 -9.39 6.98
N LEU A 141 -10.31 -8.33 7.63
CA LEU A 141 -9.56 -7.24 6.96
C LEU A 141 -8.28 -6.84 7.71
N CYS A 142 -7.97 -7.54 8.78
CA CYS A 142 -6.96 -7.09 9.75
C CYS A 142 -5.57 -7.70 9.55
N HIS A 143 -5.39 -8.46 8.47
CA HIS A 143 -4.08 -8.96 8.04
C HIS A 143 -3.75 -8.40 6.65
N LEU A 144 -2.48 -8.02 6.48
CA LEU A 144 -1.98 -7.43 5.25
C LEU A 144 -0.72 -8.17 4.79
N LEU A 145 -0.65 -8.49 3.50
CA LEU A 145 0.57 -8.97 2.87
C LEU A 145 1.02 -7.97 1.80
N LEU A 146 2.26 -7.51 1.88
CA LEU A 146 2.92 -6.69 0.88
C LEU A 146 3.87 -7.58 0.08
N LEU A 147 3.75 -7.56 -1.25
CA LEU A 147 4.56 -8.36 -2.18
C LEU A 147 5.30 -7.44 -3.15
N GLY A 148 6.49 -7.84 -3.61
CA GLY A 148 7.22 -7.19 -4.69
C GLY A 148 8.67 -6.93 -4.34
N GLU A 149 9.49 -6.55 -5.32
CA GLU A 149 10.95 -6.47 -5.16
C GLU A 149 11.43 -5.44 -4.12
N SER A 150 12.72 -5.47 -3.78
CA SER A 150 13.35 -4.41 -2.97
C SER A 150 13.22 -3.05 -3.67
N GLY A 151 12.91 -1.99 -2.93
CA GLY A 151 12.76 -0.63 -3.48
C GLY A 151 11.36 -0.26 -3.97
N VAL A 152 10.37 -1.17 -4.00
CA VAL A 152 8.98 -0.82 -4.38
C VAL A 152 8.21 -0.04 -3.30
N GLY A 153 8.77 0.11 -2.09
CA GLY A 153 8.16 0.88 -0.99
C GLY A 153 7.44 0.06 0.08
N LYS A 154 7.61 -1.28 0.15
CA LYS A 154 6.94 -2.13 1.15
C LYS A 154 7.23 -1.69 2.60
N SER A 155 8.51 -1.54 2.92
CA SER A 155 8.97 -1.17 4.26
C SER A 155 8.48 0.24 4.64
N GLU A 156 8.47 1.16 3.68
CA GLU A 156 7.91 2.50 3.85
C GLU A 156 6.40 2.47 4.14
N LEU A 157 5.65 1.61 3.45
CA LEU A 157 4.23 1.41 3.71
C LEU A 157 3.96 0.78 5.09
N LEU A 158 4.82 -0.13 5.56
CA LEU A 158 4.76 -0.62 6.95
C LEU A 158 4.99 0.53 7.95
N ARG A 159 5.92 1.46 7.66
CA ARG A 159 6.12 2.65 8.51
C ARG A 159 4.91 3.55 8.54
N VAL A 160 4.31 3.82 7.39
CA VAL A 160 3.06 4.59 7.26
C VAL A 160 1.96 3.96 8.10
N MET A 161 1.76 2.66 7.96
CA MET A 161 0.76 1.91 8.73
C MET A 161 1.00 2.05 10.24
N ALA A 162 2.24 1.90 10.69
CA ALA A 162 2.64 2.03 12.09
C ALA A 162 2.35 3.42 12.64
N LEU A 163 2.78 4.45 11.90
CA LEU A 163 2.66 5.84 12.34
C LEU A 163 1.21 6.30 12.32
N SER A 164 0.46 5.96 11.27
CA SER A 164 -0.97 6.26 11.19
C SER A 164 -1.72 5.64 12.37
N LEU A 165 -1.44 4.38 12.68
CA LEU A 165 -2.04 3.72 13.84
C LEU A 165 -1.64 4.42 15.16
N ALA A 166 -0.39 4.82 15.31
CA ALA A 166 0.08 5.50 16.53
C ALA A 166 -0.51 6.90 16.70
N LEU A 167 -0.72 7.64 15.61
CA LEU A 167 -1.29 8.99 15.61
C LEU A 167 -2.78 9.01 15.93
N HIS A 168 -3.52 7.98 15.51
CA HIS A 168 -4.99 7.97 15.58
C HIS A 168 -5.55 7.06 16.68
N HIS A 169 -4.72 6.21 17.29
CA HIS A 169 -5.14 5.29 18.35
C HIS A 169 -4.22 5.39 19.56
N PRO A 170 -4.72 5.29 20.80
CA PRO A 170 -3.88 5.35 21.98
C PRO A 170 -3.14 4.02 22.24
N ALA A 171 -1.94 4.08 22.83
CA ALA A 171 -1.11 2.90 23.12
C ALA A 171 -1.73 1.89 24.11
N ARG A 172 -2.78 2.30 24.85
CA ARG A 172 -3.59 1.41 25.68
C ARG A 172 -4.54 0.52 24.87
N HIS A 173 -4.87 0.89 23.64
CA HIS A 173 -5.73 0.11 22.74
C HIS A 173 -4.90 -0.70 21.74
N TRP A 174 -3.76 -0.16 21.31
CA TRP A 174 -2.90 -0.77 20.29
C TRP A 174 -1.42 -0.76 20.66
N ARG A 175 -0.76 -1.89 20.39
CA ARG A 175 0.69 -2.09 20.51
C ARG A 175 1.27 -2.58 19.20
N LEU A 176 2.53 -2.22 18.95
CA LEU A 176 3.28 -2.55 17.75
C LEU A 176 4.41 -3.53 18.10
N ALA A 177 4.51 -4.62 17.34
CA ALA A 177 5.70 -5.45 17.30
C ALA A 177 6.42 -5.20 15.97
N LEU A 178 7.59 -4.54 16.03
CA LEU A 178 8.35 -4.13 14.85
C LEU A 178 9.42 -5.19 14.56
N LEU A 179 9.14 -6.11 13.65
CA LEU A 179 9.98 -7.26 13.39
C LEU A 179 10.64 -7.09 12.02
N ASP A 180 11.90 -6.67 12.01
CA ASP A 180 12.72 -6.55 10.81
C ASP A 180 13.87 -7.58 10.90
N SER A 181 14.51 -7.83 9.76
CA SER A 181 15.70 -8.67 9.63
C SER A 181 16.92 -7.90 9.11
N ARG A 182 16.85 -6.56 9.07
CA ARG A 182 17.93 -5.70 8.57
C ARG A 182 18.40 -4.70 9.64
N PRO A 183 19.72 -4.54 9.85
CA PRO A 183 20.27 -3.61 10.86
C PRO A 183 20.01 -2.13 10.55
N GLU A 184 19.88 -1.75 9.27
CA GLU A 184 19.44 -0.40 8.85
C GLU A 184 17.93 -0.40 8.55
N SER A 185 17.19 -0.99 9.49
CA SER A 185 15.74 -1.17 9.40
C SER A 185 15.03 0.17 9.23
N SER A 186 14.19 0.25 8.20
CA SER A 186 13.29 1.40 8.02
C SER A 186 12.32 1.58 9.20
N LEU A 187 12.08 0.51 9.96
CA LEU A 187 11.23 0.52 11.15
C LEU A 187 11.97 0.97 12.41
N ALA A 188 13.30 1.04 12.42
CA ALA A 188 14.10 1.29 13.62
C ALA A 188 13.69 2.57 14.37
N LEU A 189 13.41 3.66 13.66
CA LEU A 189 12.97 4.93 14.27
C LEU A 189 11.66 4.79 15.05
N LEU A 190 10.78 3.89 14.64
CA LEU A 190 9.47 3.67 15.24
C LEU A 190 9.57 2.99 16.62
N ARG A 191 10.73 2.42 16.99
CA ARG A 191 10.99 1.86 18.34
C ARG A 191 10.80 2.90 19.45
N HIS A 192 10.84 4.18 19.10
CA HIS A 192 10.69 5.30 20.01
C HIS A 192 9.24 5.72 20.27
N LEU A 193 8.26 5.12 19.57
CA LEU A 193 6.83 5.29 19.80
C LEU A 193 6.39 4.64 21.12
N MET A 194 5.42 5.27 21.80
CA MET A 194 4.80 4.71 23.01
C MET A 194 4.08 3.37 22.75
N HIS A 195 3.68 3.14 21.50
CA HIS A 195 3.01 1.92 21.04
C HIS A 195 3.98 0.76 20.83
N CYS A 196 5.27 1.02 20.66
CA CYS A 196 6.26 -0.03 20.46
C CYS A 196 6.29 -0.93 21.70
N TRP A 197 5.86 -2.18 21.53
CA TRP A 197 5.95 -3.20 22.56
C TRP A 197 7.26 -3.98 22.41
N THR A 198 7.66 -4.25 21.18
CA THR A 198 8.93 -4.89 20.87
C THR A 198 9.46 -4.45 19.52
N TRP A 199 10.77 -4.57 19.35
CA TRP A 199 11.47 -4.36 18.10
C TRP A 199 12.61 -5.37 17.95
N SER A 200 12.82 -5.85 16.72
CA SER A 200 13.95 -6.69 16.34
C SER A 200 14.47 -6.28 14.96
N GLU A 201 15.78 -6.38 14.77
CA GLU A 201 16.48 -6.24 13.49
C GLU A 201 17.17 -7.54 13.04
N ARG A 202 17.03 -8.61 13.86
CA ARG A 202 17.58 -9.94 13.59
C ARG A 202 16.46 -10.94 13.31
N PRO A 203 16.57 -11.77 12.26
CA PRO A 203 15.51 -12.69 11.87
C PRO A 203 15.22 -13.76 12.93
N GLU A 204 16.22 -14.26 13.65
CA GLU A 204 16.06 -15.26 14.72
C GLU A 204 15.29 -14.67 15.92
N HIS A 205 15.60 -13.43 16.26
CA HIS A 205 14.90 -12.70 17.32
C HIS A 205 13.46 -12.37 16.90
N ALA A 206 13.24 -12.00 15.64
CA ALA A 206 11.90 -11.78 15.07
C ALA A 206 11.06 -13.06 15.14
N ALA A 207 11.63 -14.20 14.74
CA ALA A 207 11.02 -15.52 14.87
C ALA A 207 10.63 -15.83 16.34
N GLY A 208 11.54 -15.57 17.29
CA GLY A 208 11.25 -15.72 18.72
C GLY A 208 10.07 -14.87 19.20
N TRP A 209 9.92 -13.65 18.68
CA TRP A 209 8.77 -12.79 19.00
C TRP A 209 7.46 -13.29 18.40
N LEU A 210 7.46 -13.89 17.22
CA LEU A 210 6.28 -14.55 16.66
C LEU A 210 5.81 -15.72 17.56
N VAL A 211 6.75 -16.49 18.11
CA VAL A 211 6.41 -17.54 19.10
C VAL A 211 5.79 -16.94 20.36
N ARG A 212 6.33 -15.82 20.86
CA ARG A 212 5.74 -15.11 22.02
C ARG A 212 4.34 -14.58 21.72
N LEU A 213 4.09 -14.09 20.50
CA LEU A 213 2.75 -13.68 20.07
C LEU A 213 1.78 -14.87 20.07
N LEU A 214 2.22 -16.06 19.67
CA LEU A 214 1.39 -17.27 19.76
C LEU A 214 1.08 -17.64 21.22
N THR A 215 2.05 -17.49 22.12
CA THR A 215 1.82 -17.70 23.56
C THR A 215 0.80 -16.72 24.12
N GLU A 216 0.90 -15.43 23.76
CA GLU A 216 -0.06 -14.39 24.12
C GLU A 216 -1.45 -14.69 23.56
N MET A 217 -1.54 -15.08 22.28
CA MET A 217 -2.79 -15.49 21.64
C MET A 217 -3.48 -16.59 22.44
N ARG A 218 -2.74 -17.67 22.76
CA ARG A 218 -3.25 -18.80 23.55
C ARG A 218 -3.66 -18.39 24.96
N ALA A 219 -2.99 -17.41 25.56
CA ALA A 219 -3.37 -16.89 26.87
C ALA A 219 -4.71 -16.14 26.82
N ARG A 220 -4.92 -15.31 25.78
CA ARG A 220 -6.19 -14.60 25.55
C ARG A 220 -7.34 -15.56 25.24
N GLU A 221 -7.09 -16.61 24.45
CA GLU A 221 -8.08 -17.67 24.17
C GLU A 221 -8.56 -18.36 25.47
N ARG A 222 -7.71 -18.45 26.50
CA ARG A 222 -8.06 -19.03 27.81
C ARG A 222 -8.76 -18.05 28.76
N GLY A 223 -9.10 -16.84 28.30
CA GLY A 223 -9.84 -15.85 29.11
C GLY A 223 -8.96 -14.94 29.97
N THR A 224 -7.64 -14.90 29.76
CA THR A 224 -6.81 -13.82 30.31
C THR A 224 -7.36 -12.49 29.81
N ARG A 225 -7.54 -11.51 30.71
CA ARG A 225 -8.07 -10.18 30.35
C ARG A 225 -7.30 -9.64 29.12
N PRO A 226 -7.99 -9.36 28.00
CA PRO A 226 -7.31 -8.93 26.80
C PRO A 226 -6.62 -7.60 27.07
N GLY A 227 -5.30 -7.58 26.92
CA GLY A 227 -4.53 -6.34 26.89
C GLY A 227 -4.83 -5.55 25.62
N ALA A 228 -3.98 -4.56 25.33
CA ALA A 228 -4.03 -3.87 24.04
C ALA A 228 -3.96 -4.87 22.87
N ARG A 229 -4.65 -4.55 21.77
CA ARG A 229 -4.49 -5.28 20.50
C ARG A 229 -3.06 -5.13 20.00
N VAL A 230 -2.54 -6.13 19.30
CA VAL A 230 -1.18 -6.12 18.80
C VAL A 230 -1.20 -6.18 17.28
N LEU A 231 -0.49 -5.26 16.64
CA LEU A 231 -0.13 -5.34 15.23
C LEU A 231 1.36 -5.66 15.12
N ALA A 232 1.69 -6.84 14.61
CA ALA A 232 3.07 -7.16 14.27
C ALA A 232 3.34 -6.79 12.81
N LEU A 233 4.32 -5.92 12.62
CA LEU A 233 4.84 -5.50 11.32
C LEU A 233 6.09 -6.33 11.07
N VAL A 234 6.00 -7.29 10.15
CA VAL A 234 7.11 -8.18 9.80
C VAL A 234 7.66 -7.73 8.46
N ASP A 235 8.79 -7.03 8.46
CA ASP A 235 9.51 -6.71 7.24
C ASP A 235 10.43 -7.86 6.86
N ASP A 236 10.58 -8.09 5.54
CA ASP A 236 11.40 -9.14 4.96
C ASP A 236 11.17 -10.53 5.58
N ALA A 237 9.89 -10.93 5.61
CA ALA A 237 9.44 -12.09 6.35
C ALA A 237 10.02 -13.43 5.86
N GLU A 238 10.55 -13.49 4.63
CA GLU A 238 11.31 -14.63 4.12
C GLU A 238 12.51 -14.95 5.01
N GLN A 239 13.27 -13.94 5.44
CA GLN A 239 14.42 -14.16 6.33
C GLN A 239 13.98 -14.71 7.69
N VAL A 240 12.84 -14.25 8.20
CA VAL A 240 12.26 -14.73 9.47
C VAL A 240 11.78 -16.18 9.35
N LEU A 241 11.18 -16.54 8.21
CA LEU A 241 10.78 -17.91 7.88
C LEU A 241 11.99 -18.83 7.73
N GLU A 242 13.05 -18.36 7.07
CA GLU A 242 14.29 -19.11 6.87
C GLU A 242 14.98 -19.39 8.22
N ALA A 243 15.15 -18.36 9.05
CA ALA A 243 15.74 -18.49 10.38
C ALA A 243 14.93 -19.40 11.33
N GLY A 244 13.61 -19.43 11.16
CA GLY A 244 12.69 -20.15 12.04
C GLY A 244 12.20 -21.51 11.53
N GLY A 245 12.45 -21.83 10.26
CA GLY A 245 12.00 -23.04 9.59
C GLY A 245 10.49 -23.33 9.69
N GLY A 246 10.14 -24.63 9.65
CA GLY A 246 8.74 -25.09 9.69
C GLY A 246 7.98 -24.72 10.96
N THR A 247 8.69 -24.51 12.08
CA THR A 247 8.09 -24.05 13.34
C THR A 247 7.45 -22.69 13.17
N ILE A 248 8.16 -21.72 12.58
CA ILE A 248 7.61 -20.37 12.38
C ILE A 248 6.50 -20.34 11.34
N ARG A 249 6.57 -21.18 10.30
CA ARG A 249 5.44 -21.34 9.37
C ARG A 249 4.17 -21.79 10.09
N THR A 250 4.28 -22.75 11.00
CA THR A 250 3.16 -23.24 11.83
C THR A 250 2.63 -22.15 12.77
N VAL A 251 3.54 -21.38 13.37
CA VAL A 251 3.19 -20.23 14.23
C VAL A 251 2.41 -19.17 13.45
N LEU A 252 2.90 -18.77 12.28
CA LEU A 252 2.26 -17.77 11.43
C LEU A 252 0.87 -18.22 10.98
N ARG A 253 0.71 -19.48 10.55
CA ARG A 253 -0.61 -20.04 10.24
C ARG A 253 -1.59 -19.88 11.40
N ALA A 254 -1.18 -20.29 12.60
CA ALA A 254 -2.02 -20.18 13.79
C ALA A 254 -2.39 -18.72 14.13
N LEU A 255 -1.44 -17.80 13.99
CA LEU A 255 -1.67 -16.36 14.21
C LEU A 255 -2.63 -15.77 13.16
N LEU A 256 -2.48 -16.14 11.89
CA LEU A 256 -3.35 -15.66 10.81
C LEU A 256 -4.78 -16.20 10.93
N GLU A 257 -4.94 -17.47 11.33
CA GLU A 257 -6.26 -18.10 11.44
C GLU A 257 -7.03 -17.67 12.70
N ARG A 258 -6.33 -17.48 13.82
CA ARG A 258 -6.98 -17.30 15.15
C ARG A 258 -6.65 -16.00 15.86
N GLY A 259 -5.56 -15.33 15.49
CA GLY A 259 -5.14 -14.05 16.04
C GLY A 259 -6.24 -12.97 16.02
N PRO A 260 -7.02 -12.81 14.92
CA PRO A 260 -8.05 -11.79 14.84
C PRO A 260 -9.09 -11.83 15.96
N ALA A 261 -9.48 -13.03 16.40
CA ALA A 261 -10.49 -13.23 17.45
C ALA A 261 -10.03 -12.69 18.82
N VAL A 262 -8.71 -12.61 19.03
CA VAL A 262 -8.10 -12.14 20.29
C VAL A 262 -7.29 -10.84 20.12
N GLY A 263 -7.47 -10.16 19.00
CA GLY A 263 -6.86 -8.85 18.73
C GLY A 263 -5.36 -8.91 18.43
N ILE A 264 -4.89 -9.96 17.75
CA ILE A 264 -3.53 -10.09 17.24
C ILE A 264 -3.57 -10.07 15.72
N HIS A 265 -2.77 -9.19 15.12
CA HIS A 265 -2.83 -8.81 13.72
C HIS A 265 -1.44 -8.81 13.10
N LEU A 266 -1.33 -9.24 11.83
CA LEU A 266 -0.07 -9.31 11.10
C LEU A 266 -0.12 -8.44 9.85
N ALA A 267 0.89 -7.59 9.66
CA ALA A 267 1.21 -7.01 8.36
C ALA A 267 2.62 -7.47 7.97
N MET A 268 2.73 -8.19 6.87
CA MET A 268 3.98 -8.83 6.46
C MET A 268 4.43 -8.30 5.11
N ALA A 269 5.73 -8.05 4.94
CA ALA A 269 6.32 -7.71 3.67
C ALA A 269 7.22 -8.83 3.17
N CYS A 270 7.00 -9.22 1.92
CA CYS A 270 7.78 -10.20 1.20
C CYS A 270 8.19 -9.70 -0.17
N ARG A 271 9.34 -10.16 -0.63
CA ARG A 271 9.85 -9.98 -1.98
C ARG A 271 9.06 -10.82 -2.97
N GLU A 272 8.81 -12.08 -2.61
CA GLU A 272 8.21 -13.08 -3.50
C GLU A 272 7.07 -13.83 -2.80
N ALA A 273 6.08 -14.24 -3.59
CA ALA A 273 4.90 -14.95 -3.09
C ALA A 273 5.22 -16.41 -2.68
N THR A 274 6.18 -17.04 -3.37
CA THR A 274 6.54 -18.46 -3.26
C THR A 274 6.87 -18.90 -1.84
N SER A 275 7.51 -18.04 -1.05
CA SER A 275 7.85 -18.32 0.35
C SER A 275 6.61 -18.45 1.25
N LEU A 276 5.44 -17.98 0.82
CA LEU A 276 4.20 -17.91 1.59
C LEU A 276 3.00 -18.59 0.91
N ASP A 277 3.19 -19.38 -0.14
CA ASP A 277 2.09 -19.90 -0.98
C ASP A 277 0.94 -20.55 -0.17
N ASP A 278 1.25 -21.34 0.86
CA ASP A 278 0.25 -21.99 1.72
C ASP A 278 -0.41 -21.04 2.74
N LEU A 279 0.19 -19.90 3.01
CA LEU A 279 -0.29 -18.86 3.93
C LEU A 279 -1.01 -17.73 3.19
N MET A 280 -0.75 -17.53 1.90
CA MET A 280 -1.37 -16.48 1.08
C MET A 280 -2.89 -16.42 1.17
N PRO A 281 -3.65 -17.53 1.18
CA PRO A 281 -5.11 -17.50 1.30
C PRO A 281 -5.61 -16.91 2.63
N LEU A 282 -4.75 -16.86 3.66
CA LEU A 282 -5.09 -16.31 4.97
C LEU A 282 -4.91 -14.79 5.05
N PHE A 283 -4.41 -14.16 3.97
CA PHE A 283 -4.31 -12.71 3.85
C PHE A 283 -5.47 -12.16 3.00
N PRO A 284 -6.49 -11.58 3.65
CA PRO A 284 -7.66 -11.06 2.92
C PRO A 284 -7.31 -9.83 2.07
N VAL A 285 -6.28 -9.07 2.48
CA VAL A 285 -5.77 -7.92 1.74
C VAL A 285 -4.32 -8.17 1.37
N ARG A 286 -4.03 -8.10 0.06
CA ARG A 286 -2.68 -8.26 -0.49
C ARG A 286 -2.35 -7.06 -1.36
N LEU A 287 -1.18 -6.46 -1.17
CA LEU A 287 -0.70 -5.35 -1.99
C LEU A 287 0.52 -5.80 -2.78
N VAL A 288 0.45 -5.77 -4.10
CA VAL A 288 1.53 -6.20 -4.99
C VAL A 288 2.18 -4.98 -5.61
N GLY A 289 3.46 -4.75 -5.31
CA GLY A 289 4.24 -3.63 -5.82
C GLY A 289 4.40 -3.70 -7.33
N GLU A 290 4.28 -2.55 -7.99
CA GLU A 290 4.24 -2.47 -9.45
C GLU A 290 5.62 -2.48 -10.15
N GLY A 291 6.69 -2.48 -9.36
CA GLY A 291 8.09 -2.50 -9.82
C GLY A 291 8.93 -1.35 -9.26
N ARG A 292 10.26 -1.49 -9.26
CA ARG A 292 11.19 -0.52 -8.61
C ARG A 292 11.18 0.87 -9.25
N HIS A 293 10.80 0.94 -10.52
CA HIS A 293 10.68 2.20 -11.26
C HIS A 293 9.44 3.02 -10.87
N LEU A 294 8.54 2.44 -10.07
CA LEU A 294 7.31 3.08 -9.57
C LEU A 294 7.20 2.88 -8.04
N PRO A 295 8.14 3.43 -7.24
CA PRO A 295 8.10 3.27 -5.80
C PRO A 295 6.80 3.85 -5.23
N GLY A 296 6.21 3.13 -4.27
CA GLY A 296 4.94 3.51 -3.67
C GLY A 296 3.71 3.14 -4.50
N ARG A 297 3.85 2.52 -5.67
CA ARG A 297 2.70 2.01 -6.43
C ARG A 297 2.45 0.53 -6.18
N PHE A 298 1.21 0.22 -5.83
CA PHE A 298 0.75 -1.12 -5.53
C PHE A 298 -0.56 -1.43 -6.26
N CYS A 299 -0.79 -2.70 -6.57
CA CYS A 299 -2.12 -3.23 -6.86
C CYS A 299 -2.67 -3.85 -5.59
N VAL A 300 -3.82 -3.37 -5.12
CA VAL A 300 -4.62 -4.03 -4.09
C VAL A 300 -5.27 -5.26 -4.71
N HIS A 301 -5.17 -6.39 -4.05
CA HIS A 301 -5.90 -7.62 -4.32
C HIS A 301 -6.74 -7.94 -3.08
N SER A 302 -8.05 -7.97 -3.26
CA SER A 302 -9.03 -8.33 -2.23
C SER A 302 -10.05 -9.31 -2.80
N GLU A 303 -10.99 -9.78 -1.98
CA GLU A 303 -12.12 -10.59 -2.44
C GLU A 303 -12.99 -9.84 -3.47
N GLU A 304 -13.04 -8.51 -3.42
CA GLU A 304 -13.84 -7.66 -4.31
C GLU A 304 -13.18 -7.39 -5.66
N GLY A 305 -11.90 -7.77 -5.84
CA GLY A 305 -11.15 -7.60 -7.08
C GLY A 305 -9.82 -6.89 -6.89
N THR A 306 -9.33 -6.31 -7.99
CA THR A 306 -8.05 -5.59 -8.03
C THR A 306 -8.23 -4.12 -8.28
N ALA A 307 -7.47 -3.29 -7.57
CA ALA A 307 -7.53 -1.84 -7.73
C ALA A 307 -6.15 -1.21 -7.46
N PRO A 308 -5.76 -0.15 -8.18
CA PRO A 308 -4.45 0.46 -8.04
C PRO A 308 -4.39 1.45 -6.86
N LEU A 309 -3.22 1.52 -6.22
CA LEU A 309 -2.95 2.26 -4.98
C LEU A 309 -1.64 3.04 -5.09
N ILE A 310 -1.67 4.33 -4.75
CA ILE A 310 -0.48 5.09 -4.33
C ILE A 310 -0.39 4.96 -2.83
N ALA A 311 0.58 4.19 -2.35
CA ALA A 311 0.94 4.18 -0.95
C ALA A 311 1.42 5.56 -0.53
N ALA A 312 1.00 6.00 0.66
CA ALA A 312 1.59 7.18 1.25
C ALA A 312 3.08 6.91 1.55
N ARG A 313 3.84 7.99 1.72
CA ARG A 313 5.21 7.96 2.21
C ARG A 313 5.38 8.86 3.41
N LEU A 314 6.39 8.57 4.22
CA LEU A 314 6.84 9.42 5.31
C LEU A 314 8.26 9.88 5.05
N GLU A 315 8.50 11.16 5.31
CA GLU A 315 9.85 11.66 5.45
C GLU A 315 10.33 11.47 6.89
N GLU A 316 11.64 11.29 7.06
CA GLU A 316 12.21 10.99 8.37
C GLU A 316 11.87 12.06 9.42
N HIS A 317 11.89 13.32 9.01
CA HIS A 317 11.56 14.45 9.87
C HIS A 317 10.09 14.42 10.33
N GLU A 318 9.17 13.89 9.53
CA GLU A 318 7.75 13.73 9.89
C GLU A 318 7.60 12.66 10.99
N VAL A 319 8.35 11.56 10.89
CA VAL A 319 8.37 10.49 11.89
C VAL A 319 8.90 11.01 13.23
N VAL A 320 10.02 11.74 13.22
CA VAL A 320 10.61 12.34 14.43
C VAL A 320 9.65 13.34 15.08
N ARG A 321 9.01 14.19 14.27
CA ARG A 321 8.00 15.16 14.75
C ARG A 321 6.80 14.45 15.39
N ALA A 322 6.28 13.41 14.76
CA ALA A 322 5.16 12.63 15.27
C ALA A 322 5.49 11.92 16.60
N ILE A 323 6.69 11.31 16.71
CA ILE A 323 7.16 10.70 17.97
C ILE A 323 7.20 11.75 19.09
N SER A 324 7.74 12.95 18.80
CA SER A 324 7.81 14.05 19.77
C SER A 324 6.42 14.52 20.21
N GLN A 325 5.46 14.64 19.28
CA GLN A 325 4.08 15.02 19.59
C GLN A 325 3.36 13.99 20.47
N LEU A 326 3.50 12.70 20.15
CA LEU A 326 2.90 11.61 20.90
C LEU A 326 3.44 11.54 22.34
N ARG A 327 4.74 11.75 22.53
CA ARG A 327 5.36 11.79 23.87
C ARG A 327 4.87 12.95 24.73
N ARG A 328 4.53 14.09 24.11
CA ARG A 328 4.01 15.29 24.80
C ARG A 328 2.51 15.21 25.10
N GLY A 329 1.85 14.08 24.81
CA GLY A 329 0.40 13.92 24.98
C GLY A 329 -0.44 14.81 24.06
N ARG A 330 0.15 15.40 23.01
CA ARG A 330 -0.54 16.25 22.04
C ARG A 330 -1.06 15.37 20.90
N THR A 331 -2.19 14.70 21.11
CA THR A 331 -2.96 14.03 20.04
C THR A 331 -3.95 15.00 19.37
N ARG A 332 -3.54 16.24 19.10
CA ARG A 332 -4.29 17.11 18.19
C ARG A 332 -3.72 16.92 16.79
N VAL A 333 -4.50 16.20 15.99
CA VAL A 333 -4.44 16.12 14.53
C VAL A 333 -4.00 17.47 13.99
N VAL A 334 -2.92 17.45 13.19
CA VAL A 334 -2.44 18.61 12.45
C VAL A 334 -3.57 19.02 11.49
N ALA A 335 -4.34 20.01 11.90
CA ALA A 335 -5.26 20.76 11.06
C ALA A 335 -4.97 22.25 11.27
N ARG A 336 -4.23 22.81 10.31
CA ARG A 336 -4.01 24.23 9.93
C ARG A 336 -3.11 25.14 10.80
N LEU A 337 -2.19 25.85 10.14
CA LEU A 337 -2.40 27.19 9.53
C LEU A 337 -1.38 27.41 8.39
N PRO A 338 -1.72 28.21 7.35
CA PRO A 338 -0.79 28.56 6.28
C PRO A 338 0.35 29.40 6.84
N GLU A 339 1.54 29.25 6.28
CA GLU A 339 2.64 30.18 6.50
C GLU A 339 2.17 31.57 6.07
N GLY A 340 1.82 32.39 7.06
CA GLY A 340 1.63 33.81 6.89
C GLY A 340 3.00 34.48 6.90
N ASP A 341 3.21 35.32 5.88
CA ASP A 341 4.34 36.20 5.63
C ASP A 341 5.15 36.60 6.88
N VAL A 342 6.45 36.30 6.81
CA VAL A 342 7.45 36.99 7.62
C VAL A 342 7.57 38.40 7.05
N SER A 343 7.04 39.38 7.80
CA SER A 343 7.50 40.77 7.78
C SER A 343 8.42 41.00 8.96
#